data_AF-W5RW71-F1
#
_entry.id   AF-W5RW71-F1
#
_cell.length_a   1.000
_cell.length_b   1.000
_cell.length_c   1.000
_cell.angle_alpha   90.00
_cell.angle_beta   90.00
_cell.angle_gamma   90.00
#
_symmetry.space_group_name_H-M   'P 1'
#
loop_
_entity.id
_entity.type
_entity.pdbx_description
1 polymer ?
#
loop_
_entity_poly.entity_id
_entity_poly.type
_entity_poly.pdbx_seq_one_letter_code
_entity_poly.pdbx_strand_id
1 'polypeptide(L)'
;YDQIWLGSYMSGGVGFTQYATAAYTDDILDDFVYYGYDYIKGKYGVAKAKCTMDVVNDIGTEVTLYGIEQYEKYPTTLEDHFGGSQRATVLSAAAGSCTAMATGNANAGLSAWYLSMYLHKEAWGRLGFFGYDLQDQCGATNVFSCRSDEGAIDELRGPNYPNYAMNV
;
A
#
# COMPACT_ATOMS: atom_id res chain seq x y z
N TYR A 1 6.61 -6.58 10.59
CA TYR A 1 7.81 -5.76 10.83
C TYR A 1 7.55 -4.68 11.87
N ASP A 2 6.33 -4.17 11.96
CA ASP A 2 6.08 -2.93 12.70
C ASP A 2 6.09 -3.10 14.21
N GLN A 3 5.48 -4.17 14.75
CA GLN A 3 5.33 -4.32 16.21
C GLN A 3 6.66 -4.62 16.92
N ILE A 4 7.44 -5.57 16.40
CA ILE A 4 8.66 -6.04 17.07
C ILE A 4 9.91 -5.35 16.50
N TRP A 5 10.08 -5.31 15.18
CA TRP A 5 11.30 -4.75 14.60
C TRP A 5 11.31 -3.22 14.76
N LEU A 6 10.36 -2.51 14.18
CA LEU A 6 10.30 -1.05 14.31
C LEU A 6 9.86 -0.63 15.72
N GLY A 7 8.85 -1.28 16.28
CA GLY A 7 8.22 -0.93 17.55
C GLY A 7 8.97 -1.37 18.80
N SER A 8 10.02 -2.17 18.67
CA SER A 8 10.89 -2.54 19.79
C SER A 8 12.36 -2.35 19.47
N TYR A 9 12.92 -3.03 18.46
CA TYR A 9 14.36 -2.98 18.19
C TYR A 9 14.84 -1.57 17.76
N MET A 10 14.04 -0.88 16.94
CA MET A 10 14.40 0.44 16.40
C MET A 10 13.75 1.61 17.17
N SER A 11 12.93 1.32 18.20
CA SER A 11 12.31 2.35 19.05
C SER A 11 12.08 1.85 20.50
N GLY A 12 10.98 1.15 20.77
CA GLY A 12 10.58 0.67 22.10
C GLY A 12 9.50 1.51 22.79
N GLY A 13 9.05 1.05 23.96
CA GLY A 13 7.99 1.70 24.75
C GLY A 13 6.60 1.11 24.49
N VAL A 14 5.58 1.96 24.35
CA VAL A 14 4.20 1.52 24.01
C VAL A 14 4.16 0.79 22.67
N GLY A 15 5.04 1.16 21.73
CA GLY A 15 5.21 0.49 20.45
C GLY A 15 4.14 0.85 19.42
N PHE A 16 4.01 -0.02 18.41
CA PHE A 16 3.27 0.26 17.17
C PHE A 16 2.16 -0.76 16.89
N THR A 17 1.49 -1.21 17.95
CA THR A 17 0.43 -2.23 17.85
C THR A 17 -0.64 -1.86 16.84
N GLN A 18 -1.23 -0.67 16.96
CA GLN A 18 -2.37 -0.26 16.12
C GLN A 18 -1.99 0.14 14.69
N TYR A 19 -0.72 0.45 14.42
CA TYR A 19 -0.23 0.57 13.04
C TYR A 19 -0.34 -0.78 12.33
N ALA A 20 0.04 -1.86 13.01
CA ALA A 20 0.01 -3.20 12.45
C ALA A 20 -1.40 -3.81 12.43
N THR A 21 -2.19 -3.67 13.51
CA THR A 21 -3.52 -4.31 13.60
C THR A 21 -4.43 -3.88 12.47
N ALA A 22 -4.32 -2.64 11.99
CA ALA A 22 -5.12 -2.15 10.86
C ALA A 22 -4.98 -3.01 9.58
N ALA A 23 -3.89 -3.74 9.43
CA ALA A 23 -3.65 -4.63 8.29
C ALA A 23 -4.08 -6.09 8.54
N TYR A 24 -4.58 -6.44 9.73
CA TYR A 24 -4.97 -7.81 10.07
C TYR A 24 -6.19 -7.95 11.00
N THR A 25 -6.91 -6.86 11.28
CA THR A 25 -8.15 -6.87 12.07
C THR A 25 -9.32 -6.33 11.26
N ASP A 26 -10.52 -6.69 11.73
CA ASP A 26 -11.80 -6.10 11.32
C ASP A 26 -12.19 -6.29 9.84
N ASP A 27 -11.47 -7.17 9.13
CA ASP A 27 -11.67 -7.54 7.72
C ASP A 27 -11.69 -6.34 6.75
N ILE A 28 -11.14 -5.19 7.15
CA ILE A 28 -11.15 -3.97 6.34
C ILE A 28 -10.22 -4.12 5.13
N LEU A 29 -9.00 -4.62 5.34
CA LEU A 29 -8.08 -4.89 4.24
C LEU A 29 -8.63 -6.01 3.34
N ASP A 30 -9.18 -7.06 3.95
CA ASP A 30 -9.79 -8.19 3.26
C ASP A 30 -10.89 -7.72 2.31
N ASP A 31 -11.84 -6.89 2.76
CA ASP A 31 -12.89 -6.33 1.92
C ASP A 31 -12.33 -5.63 0.67
N PHE A 32 -11.33 -4.77 0.85
CA PHE A 32 -10.76 -3.99 -0.25
C PHE A 32 -10.00 -4.88 -1.24
N VAL A 33 -9.28 -5.89 -0.75
CA VAL A 33 -8.58 -6.87 -1.59
C VAL A 33 -9.56 -7.75 -2.34
N TYR A 34 -10.65 -8.20 -1.70
CA TYR A 34 -11.67 -9.03 -2.35
C TYR A 34 -12.43 -8.26 -3.43
N TYR A 35 -12.80 -7.00 -3.16
CA TYR A 35 -13.36 -6.12 -4.19
C TYR A 35 -12.42 -6.01 -5.40
N GLY A 36 -11.15 -5.68 -5.15
CA GLY A 36 -10.15 -5.54 -6.22
C GLY A 36 -9.88 -6.85 -6.95
N TYR A 37 -9.91 -7.99 -6.26
CA TYR A 37 -9.79 -9.32 -6.86
C TYR A 37 -10.92 -9.60 -7.85
N ASP A 38 -12.17 -9.30 -7.48
CA ASP A 38 -13.31 -9.48 -8.38
C ASP A 38 -13.24 -8.53 -9.57
N TYR A 39 -12.80 -7.28 -9.37
CA TYR A 39 -12.54 -6.32 -10.45
C TYR A 39 -11.54 -6.85 -11.47
N ILE A 40 -10.35 -7.30 -11.01
CA ILE A 40 -9.31 -7.80 -11.91
C ILE A 40 -9.74 -9.12 -12.59
N LYS A 41 -10.47 -10.00 -11.88
CA LYS A 41 -10.93 -11.27 -12.42
C LYS A 41 -11.94 -11.07 -13.54
N GLY A 42 -12.83 -10.08 -13.41
CA GLY A 42 -13.80 -9.72 -14.44
C GLY A 42 -13.18 -9.02 -15.65
N LYS A 43 -12.22 -8.12 -15.43
CA LYS A 43 -11.68 -7.25 -16.49
C LYS A 43 -10.46 -7.82 -17.21
N TYR A 44 -9.54 -8.44 -16.48
CA TYR A 44 -8.25 -8.90 -17.01
C TYR A 44 -8.07 -10.42 -16.91
N GLY A 45 -8.62 -11.05 -15.87
CA GLY A 45 -8.25 -12.39 -15.43
C GLY A 45 -6.99 -12.39 -14.57
N VAL A 46 -6.88 -13.37 -13.68
CA VAL A 46 -5.75 -13.49 -12.73
C VAL A 46 -4.46 -13.86 -13.46
N ALA A 47 -3.39 -13.09 -13.23
CA ALA A 47 -2.08 -13.21 -13.87
C ALA A 47 -2.13 -13.21 -15.42
N LYS A 48 -3.09 -12.48 -16.00
CA LYS A 48 -3.26 -12.35 -17.46
C LYS A 48 -3.06 -10.92 -17.97
N ALA A 49 -3.11 -9.92 -17.09
CA ALA A 49 -2.90 -8.54 -17.49
C ALA A 49 -1.45 -8.33 -17.95
N LYS A 50 -1.26 -7.48 -18.97
CA LYS A 50 0.10 -7.06 -19.36
C LYS A 50 0.67 -6.17 -18.26
N CYS A 51 1.95 -6.33 -17.97
CA CYS A 51 2.67 -5.50 -17.01
C CYS A 51 3.02 -4.14 -17.63
N THR A 52 2.06 -3.21 -17.66
CA THR A 52 2.22 -1.84 -18.17
C THR A 52 1.69 -0.81 -17.19
N MET A 53 2.15 0.44 -17.30
CA MET A 53 1.66 1.53 -16.46
C MET A 53 0.17 1.80 -16.63
N ASP A 54 -0.42 1.53 -17.80
CA ASP A 54 -1.87 1.68 -17.98
C ASP A 54 -2.66 0.73 -17.07
N VAL A 55 -2.18 -0.51 -16.89
CA VAL A 55 -2.79 -1.50 -15.99
C VAL A 55 -2.57 -1.11 -14.53
N VAL A 56 -1.38 -0.62 -14.19
CA VAL A 56 -1.07 -0.10 -12.85
C VAL A 56 -1.99 1.07 -12.51
N ASN A 57 -2.14 2.03 -13.43
CA ASN A 57 -2.97 3.22 -13.25
C ASN A 57 -4.44 2.84 -13.12
N ASP A 58 -4.93 1.88 -13.90
CA ASP A 58 -6.31 1.42 -13.85
C ASP A 58 -6.64 0.74 -12.52
N ILE A 59 -5.95 -0.35 -12.18
CA ILE A 59 -6.25 -1.15 -10.99
C ILE A 59 -5.91 -0.37 -9.71
N GLY A 60 -4.74 0.29 -9.70
CA GLY A 60 -4.29 1.08 -8.56
C GLY A 60 -5.26 2.22 -8.24
N THR A 61 -5.80 2.90 -9.25
CA THR A 61 -6.79 3.96 -9.03
C THR A 61 -8.13 3.40 -8.56
N GLU A 62 -8.67 2.39 -9.26
CA GLU A 62 -9.99 1.82 -8.93
C GLU A 62 -10.06 1.33 -7.48
N VAL A 63 -9.10 0.50 -7.07
CA VAL A 63 -9.10 -0.10 -5.73
C VAL A 63 -8.84 0.96 -4.65
N THR A 64 -8.03 1.98 -4.94
CA THR A 64 -7.81 3.09 -4.01
C THR A 64 -9.09 3.91 -3.81
N LEU A 65 -9.79 4.25 -4.90
CA LEU A 65 -11.05 4.99 -4.82
C LEU A 65 -12.11 4.20 -4.06
N TYR A 66 -12.27 2.90 -4.33
CA TYR A 66 -13.19 2.05 -3.59
C TYR A 66 -12.94 2.08 -2.09
N GLY A 67 -11.68 1.92 -1.65
CA GLY A 67 -11.36 1.93 -0.23
C GLY A 67 -11.56 3.30 0.42
N ILE A 68 -11.24 4.40 -0.29
CA ILE A 68 -11.54 5.78 0.16
C ILE A 68 -13.05 5.94 0.37
N GLU A 69 -13.86 5.50 -0.60
CA GLU A 69 -15.32 5.56 -0.51
C GLU A 69 -15.84 4.74 0.68
N GLN A 70 -15.23 3.60 1.04
CA GLN A 70 -15.66 2.83 2.22
C GLN A 70 -15.44 3.60 3.51
N TYR A 71 -14.29 4.27 3.68
CA TYR A 71 -14.06 5.14 4.84
C TYR A 71 -15.00 6.35 4.88
N GLU A 72 -15.40 6.89 3.72
CA GLU A 72 -16.34 8.02 3.66
C GLU A 72 -17.79 7.59 3.91
N LYS A 73 -18.19 6.42 3.40
CA LYS A 73 -19.54 5.87 3.51
C LYS A 73 -19.82 5.32 4.90
N TYR A 74 -18.81 4.76 5.57
CA TYR A 74 -18.93 4.15 6.89
C TYR A 74 -18.06 4.91 7.91
N PRO A 75 -18.64 5.89 8.62
CA PRO A 75 -17.91 6.65 9.64
C PRO A 75 -17.26 5.78 10.72
N THR A 76 -17.84 4.62 11.02
CA THR A 76 -17.27 3.65 11.97
C THR A 76 -15.95 3.08 11.49
N THR A 77 -15.79 2.83 10.19
CA THR A 77 -14.55 2.33 9.60
C THR A 77 -13.45 3.40 9.66
N LEU A 78 -13.82 4.68 9.45
CA LEU A 78 -12.90 5.80 9.60
C LEU A 78 -12.52 6.08 11.06
N GLU A 79 -13.45 5.85 12.00
CA GLU A 79 -13.19 5.94 13.44
C GLU A 79 -12.31 4.80 13.96
N ASP A 80 -12.50 3.59 13.44
CA ASP A 80 -11.67 2.41 13.75
C ASP A 80 -10.22 2.62 13.28
N HIS A 81 -10.03 2.88 11.98
CA HIS A 81 -8.73 3.33 11.45
C HIS A 81 -8.58 4.85 11.58
N PHE A 82 -8.61 5.36 12.81
CA PHE A 82 -8.51 6.80 13.09
C PHE A 82 -7.19 7.43 12.59
N GLY A 83 -6.11 6.66 12.57
CA GLY A 83 -4.78 7.08 12.12
C GLY A 83 -4.67 7.11 10.60
N GLY A 84 -4.14 8.22 10.07
CA GLY A 84 -3.94 8.36 8.62
C GLY A 84 -3.06 7.27 8.00
N SER A 85 -1.98 6.86 8.69
CA SER A 85 -1.09 5.80 8.23
C SER A 85 -1.72 4.41 8.24
N GLN A 86 -2.67 4.14 9.13
CA GLN A 86 -3.43 2.89 9.11
C GLN A 86 -4.20 2.79 7.79
N ARG A 87 -4.95 3.86 7.47
CA ARG A 87 -5.70 3.94 6.20
C ARG A 87 -4.79 3.89 4.99
N ALA A 88 -3.67 4.62 5.02
CA ALA A 88 -2.71 4.65 3.93
C ALA A 88 -2.11 3.27 3.64
N THR A 89 -1.75 2.52 4.70
CA THR A 89 -1.28 1.14 4.60
C THR A 89 -2.33 0.25 3.96
N VAL A 90 -3.58 0.29 4.45
CA VAL A 90 -4.65 -0.60 3.98
C VAL A 90 -5.03 -0.31 2.53
N LEU A 91 -5.17 0.96 2.14
CA LEU A 91 -5.51 1.35 0.77
C LEU A 91 -4.44 0.93 -0.23
N SER A 92 -3.18 1.23 0.08
CA SER A 92 -2.05 0.93 -0.80
C SER A 92 -1.75 -0.58 -0.85
N ALA A 93 -1.92 -1.30 0.25
CA ALA A 93 -1.82 -2.76 0.29
C ALA A 93 -2.85 -3.43 -0.62
N ALA A 94 -4.10 -2.96 -0.59
CA ALA A 94 -5.15 -3.48 -1.47
C ALA A 94 -4.84 -3.20 -2.95
N ALA A 95 -4.51 -1.94 -3.28
CA ALA A 95 -4.17 -1.53 -4.64
C ALA A 95 -2.95 -2.28 -5.22
N GLY A 96 -1.89 -2.39 -4.42
CA GLY A 96 -0.67 -3.09 -4.80
C GLY A 96 -0.88 -4.60 -4.99
N SER A 97 -1.57 -5.24 -4.04
CA SER A 97 -1.86 -6.68 -4.11
C SER A 97 -2.72 -7.04 -5.33
N CYS A 98 -3.77 -6.26 -5.62
CA CYS A 98 -4.63 -6.50 -6.77
C CYS A 98 -3.88 -6.32 -8.09
N THR A 99 -3.02 -5.31 -8.19
CA THR A 99 -2.22 -5.08 -9.40
C THR A 99 -1.18 -6.19 -9.60
N ALA A 100 -0.53 -6.65 -8.53
CA ALA A 100 0.39 -7.79 -8.58
C ALA A 100 -0.34 -9.07 -9.00
N MET A 101 -1.54 -9.34 -8.45
CA MET A 101 -2.35 -10.50 -8.83
C MET A 101 -2.79 -10.46 -10.29
N ALA A 102 -3.12 -9.29 -10.84
CA ALA A 102 -3.54 -9.15 -12.23
C ALA A 102 -2.38 -9.37 -13.21
N THR A 103 -1.21 -8.83 -12.89
CA THR A 103 -0.03 -8.81 -13.78
C THR A 103 0.92 -9.98 -13.59
N GLY A 104 0.88 -10.65 -12.43
CA GLY A 104 1.88 -11.64 -12.03
C GLY A 104 3.27 -11.04 -11.80
N ASN A 105 3.35 -9.76 -11.41
CA ASN A 105 4.62 -9.04 -11.21
C ASN A 105 4.58 -8.16 -9.95
N ALA A 106 5.50 -8.40 -9.00
CA ALA A 106 5.53 -7.68 -7.73
C ALA A 106 5.89 -6.19 -7.87
N ASN A 107 6.84 -5.83 -8.75
CA ASN A 107 7.18 -4.41 -8.99
C ASN A 107 6.02 -3.62 -9.62
N ALA A 108 5.15 -4.25 -10.41
CA ALA A 108 3.92 -3.60 -10.87
C ALA A 108 2.96 -3.32 -9.70
N GLY A 109 2.83 -4.27 -8.77
CA GLY A 109 2.13 -4.07 -7.50
C GLY A 109 2.72 -2.94 -6.67
N LEU A 110 4.04 -2.89 -6.54
CA LEU A 110 4.75 -1.83 -5.82
C LEU A 110 4.53 -0.45 -6.48
N SER A 111 4.45 -0.38 -7.81
CA SER A 111 4.08 0.86 -8.50
C SER A 111 2.66 1.30 -8.20
N ALA A 112 1.70 0.36 -8.05
CA ALA A 112 0.33 0.67 -7.67
C ALA A 112 0.21 1.08 -6.20
N TRP A 113 1.01 0.49 -5.30
CA TRP A 113 1.13 0.94 -3.92
C TRP A 113 1.47 2.44 -3.86
N TYR A 114 2.52 2.87 -4.56
CA TYR A 114 2.92 4.29 -4.54
C TYR A 114 1.91 5.20 -5.23
N LEU A 115 1.27 4.75 -6.31
CA LEU A 115 0.16 5.48 -6.92
C LEU A 115 -0.99 5.68 -5.93
N SER A 116 -1.37 4.64 -5.19
CA SER A 116 -2.42 4.71 -4.16
C SER A 116 -2.11 5.78 -3.11
N MET A 117 -0.86 5.85 -2.65
CA MET A 117 -0.43 6.87 -1.70
C MET A 117 -0.60 8.29 -2.24
N TYR A 118 -0.28 8.52 -3.52
CA TYR A 118 -0.44 9.83 -4.14
C TYR A 118 -1.91 10.22 -4.29
N LEU A 119 -2.74 9.29 -4.76
CA LEU A 119 -4.19 9.53 -4.90
C LEU A 119 -4.84 9.82 -3.54
N HIS A 120 -4.52 9.04 -2.52
CA HIS A 120 -5.02 9.23 -1.15
C HIS A 120 -4.61 10.60 -0.59
N LYS A 121 -3.34 11.00 -0.77
CA LYS A 121 -2.84 12.31 -0.32
C LYS A 121 -3.67 13.47 -0.89
N GLU A 122 -3.97 13.41 -2.19
CA GLU A 122 -4.74 14.45 -2.87
C GLU A 122 -6.25 14.38 -2.56
N ALA A 123 -6.80 13.18 -2.35
CA ALA A 123 -8.22 13.00 -2.04
C ALA A 123 -8.62 13.66 -0.71
N TRP A 124 -7.80 13.50 0.33
CA TRP A 124 -8.14 13.98 1.68
C TRP A 124 -7.27 15.13 2.21
N GLY A 125 -6.30 15.61 1.41
CA GLY A 125 -5.33 16.62 1.85
C GLY A 125 -4.48 16.18 3.03
N ARG A 126 -4.37 14.85 3.25
CA ARG A 126 -3.62 14.19 4.32
C ARG A 126 -3.23 12.78 3.87
N LEU A 127 -2.21 12.21 4.49
CA LEU A 127 -1.80 10.83 4.27
C LEU A 127 -1.51 10.14 5.61
N GLY A 128 -0.24 10.01 6.00
CA GLY A 128 0.19 9.41 7.25
C GLY A 128 0.78 10.39 8.26
N PHE A 129 1.52 9.86 9.23
CA PHE A 129 2.28 10.66 10.18
C PHE A 129 3.43 11.43 9.51
N PHE A 130 4.12 12.28 10.29
CA PHE A 130 5.26 13.05 9.80
C PHE A 130 6.40 12.15 9.26
N GLY A 131 6.64 12.21 7.96
CA GLY A 131 7.67 11.40 7.31
C GLY A 131 7.23 9.96 6.97
N TYR A 132 5.94 9.63 7.12
CA TYR A 132 5.38 8.37 6.66
C TYR A 132 5.69 8.14 5.18
N ASP A 133 5.51 9.19 4.36
CA ASP A 133 5.67 9.12 2.91
C ASP A 133 7.10 9.36 2.41
N LEU A 134 8.13 9.23 3.26
CA LEU A 134 9.53 9.30 2.81
C LEU A 134 9.77 8.27 1.70
N GLN A 135 9.40 7.02 1.95
CA GLN A 135 9.54 5.96 0.97
C GLN A 135 8.61 6.15 -0.22
N ASP A 136 7.40 6.67 0.01
CA ASP A 136 6.38 6.77 -1.02
C ASP A 136 6.69 7.91 -1.99
N GLN A 137 7.27 9.03 -1.54
CA GLN A 137 7.75 10.10 -2.43
C GLN A 137 8.98 9.67 -3.25
N CYS A 138 9.86 8.83 -2.70
CA CYS A 138 10.95 8.20 -3.45
C CYS A 138 10.48 7.00 -4.30
N GLY A 139 9.28 6.49 -4.04
CA GLY A 139 8.83 5.18 -4.46
C GLY A 139 8.76 5.04 -5.97
N ALA A 140 7.94 5.87 -6.63
CA ALA A 140 7.66 5.74 -8.07
C ALA A 140 8.92 5.77 -8.95
N THR A 141 9.92 6.59 -8.60
CA THR A 141 11.19 6.64 -9.34
C THR A 141 12.10 5.44 -9.06
N ASN A 142 11.97 4.80 -7.89
CA ASN A 142 12.82 3.69 -7.46
C ASN A 142 12.24 2.30 -7.74
N VAL A 143 10.95 2.17 -8.13
CA VAL A 143 10.37 0.86 -8.48
C VAL A 143 11.11 0.19 -9.64
N PHE A 144 11.46 0.96 -10.67
CA PHE A 144 12.11 0.46 -11.90
C PHE A 144 13.53 1.00 -12.08
N SER A 145 14.11 1.62 -11.06
CA SER A 145 15.52 2.02 -11.09
C SER A 145 16.40 0.78 -11.23
N CYS A 146 17.56 0.96 -11.84
CA CYS A 146 18.61 -0.06 -11.94
C CYS A 146 19.92 0.41 -11.28
N ARG A 147 19.88 1.51 -10.52
CA ARG A 147 21.04 2.02 -9.78
C ARG A 147 21.32 1.17 -8.54
N SER A 148 22.56 1.21 -8.07
CA SER A 148 23.09 0.27 -7.07
C SER A 148 22.30 0.18 -5.76
N ASP A 149 21.78 1.28 -5.27
CA ASP A 149 21.08 1.41 -3.98
C ASP A 149 19.58 1.72 -4.13
N GLU A 150 19.06 1.55 -5.34
CA GLU A 150 17.64 1.79 -5.68
C GLU A 150 17.01 0.59 -6.39
N GLY A 151 17.75 -0.02 -7.31
CA GLY A 151 17.24 -1.07 -8.16
C GLY A 151 17.20 -2.42 -7.47
N ALA A 152 16.00 -2.85 -7.09
CA ALA A 152 15.74 -4.21 -6.62
C ALA A 152 14.33 -4.65 -7.03
N ILE A 153 14.18 -5.93 -7.40
CA ILE A 153 12.86 -6.57 -7.46
C ILE A 153 12.29 -6.65 -6.06
N ASP A 154 10.98 -6.49 -5.92
CA ASP A 154 10.33 -6.37 -4.62
C ASP A 154 10.62 -7.57 -3.70
N GLU A 155 10.68 -8.77 -4.26
CA GLU A 155 10.99 -10.01 -3.54
C GLU A 155 12.40 -10.04 -2.91
N LEU A 156 13.32 -9.18 -3.38
CA LEU A 156 14.67 -9.01 -2.82
C LEU A 156 14.83 -7.75 -1.99
N ARG A 157 13.79 -6.91 -1.90
CA ARG A 157 13.76 -5.78 -0.97
C ARG A 157 13.51 -6.29 0.46
N GLY A 158 13.56 -5.38 1.41
CA GLY A 158 13.27 -5.70 2.80
C GLY A 158 13.52 -4.53 3.72
N PRO A 159 13.52 -4.74 5.05
CA PRO A 159 13.67 -3.68 6.05
C PRO A 159 15.01 -2.95 6.04
N ASN A 160 15.96 -3.37 5.19
CA ASN A 160 17.25 -2.70 4.99
C ASN A 160 17.41 -2.11 3.58
N TYR A 161 16.37 -2.17 2.74
CA TYR A 161 16.34 -1.38 1.51
C TYR A 161 16.32 0.11 1.91
N PRO A 162 17.16 0.99 1.33
CA PRO A 162 17.45 2.30 1.91
C PRO A 162 16.21 3.16 2.24
N ASN A 163 15.18 3.13 1.38
CA ASN A 163 13.97 3.91 1.64
C ASN A 163 13.06 3.29 2.71
N TYR A 164 13.18 1.99 3.02
CA TYR A 164 12.25 1.24 3.89
C TYR A 164 12.77 1.06 5.32
N ALA A 165 13.93 1.64 5.63
CA ALA A 165 14.68 1.32 6.85
C ALA A 165 14.10 1.90 8.15
N MET A 166 13.04 2.70 8.10
CA MET A 166 12.66 3.59 9.21
C MET A 166 11.18 3.59 9.57
N ASN A 167 10.28 3.46 8.60
CA ASN A 167 8.88 3.84 8.77
C ASN A 167 7.99 2.60 8.94
N VAL A 168 7.04 2.70 9.87
CA VAL A 168 5.88 1.78 9.97
C VAL A 168 4.88 2.07 8.87
#